data_AF-W1XP44-F1
#
_entry.id   AF-W1XP44-F1
#
_cell.length_a   1.000
_cell.length_b   1.000
_cell.length_c   1.000
_cell.angle_alpha   90.00
_cell.angle_beta   90.00
_cell.angle_gamma   90.00
#
_symmetry.space_group_name_H-M   'P 1'
#
loop_
_entity.id
_entity.type
_entity.pdbx_description
1 polymer ?
#
loop_
_entity_poly.entity_id
_entity_poly.type
_entity_poly.pdbx_seq_one_letter_code
_entity_poly.pdbx_strand_id
1 'polypeptide(L)'
;SAITINDVCGSGLKALHLATQAIQCGEADIVIAGGQENMSRAPHVLTDSRTGAQLGNSQLVDSLVHDGLWDAFNDYHIGVTAENLAREYGISRQLQDAYALSSQQKARAAIDAGRFKDEIV
;
A
#
# COMPACT_ATOMS: atom_id res chain seq x y z
N SER A 1 -9.20 16.87 16.67
CA SER A 1 -9.95 15.86 15.90
C SER A 1 -8.95 14.97 15.15
N ALA A 2 -9.35 13.79 14.70
CA ALA A 2 -8.51 12.90 13.88
C ALA A 2 -9.37 12.27 12.79
N ILE A 3 -8.77 12.02 11.62
CA ILE A 3 -9.41 11.35 10.48
C ILE A 3 -8.44 10.30 9.93
N THR A 4 -8.97 9.19 9.43
CA THR A 4 -8.20 8.16 8.74
C THR A 4 -8.43 8.30 7.24
N ILE A 5 -7.35 8.43 6.48
CA ILE A 5 -7.40 8.55 5.03
C ILE A 5 -7.08 7.19 4.42
N ASN A 6 -7.90 6.74 3.47
CA ASN A 6 -7.62 5.58 2.63
C ASN A 6 -7.60 6.03 1.16
N ASP A 7 -6.40 6.01 0.59
CA ASP A 7 -6.07 6.24 -0.82
C ASP A 7 -5.06 5.15 -1.27
N VAL A 8 -5.26 3.92 -0.76
CA VAL A 8 -4.37 2.75 -0.96
C VAL A 8 -2.91 3.11 -0.67
N CYS A 9 -1.97 2.81 -1.57
CA CYS A 9 -0.54 3.11 -1.42
C CYS A 9 -0.26 4.63 -1.30
N GLY A 10 -1.19 5.49 -1.75
CA GLY A 10 -1.09 6.94 -1.68
C GLY A 10 -1.46 7.53 -0.32
N SER A 11 -2.08 6.76 0.58
CA SER A 11 -2.70 7.26 1.83
C SER A 11 -1.80 8.16 2.67
N GLY A 12 -0.56 7.71 2.94
CA GLY A 12 0.37 8.45 3.79
C GLY A 12 0.77 9.81 3.19
N LEU A 13 0.97 9.86 1.87
CA LEU A 13 1.28 11.10 1.16
C LEU A 13 0.04 11.98 0.98
N LYS A 14 -1.14 11.38 0.81
CA LYS A 14 -2.42 12.10 0.77
C LYS A 14 -2.70 12.81 2.08
N ALA A 15 -2.37 12.19 3.21
CA ALA A 15 -2.47 12.85 4.53
C ALA A 15 -1.59 14.10 4.61
N LEU A 16 -0.35 14.05 4.12
CA LEU A 16 0.53 15.24 4.05
C LEU A 16 -0.04 16.34 3.14
N HIS A 17 -0.60 15.96 2.00
CA HIS A 17 -1.24 16.89 1.08
C HIS A 17 -2.43 17.61 1.74
N LEU A 18 -3.32 16.87 2.42
CA LEU A 18 -4.47 17.45 3.12
C LEU A 18 -4.04 18.34 4.30
N ALA A 19 -3.02 17.93 5.05
CA ALA A 19 -2.45 18.75 6.12
C ALA A 19 -1.88 20.07 5.60
N THR A 20 -1.19 20.03 4.47
CA THR A 20 -0.65 21.23 3.81
C THR A 20 -1.79 22.16 3.37
N GLN A 21 -2.88 21.62 2.81
CA GLN A 21 -4.04 22.41 2.41
C GLN A 21 -4.73 23.08 3.60
N ALA A 22 -4.93 22.36 4.72
CA ALA A 22 -5.53 22.93 5.92
C ALA A 22 -4.73 24.12 6.45
N ILE A 23 -3.39 24.02 6.43
CA ILE A 23 -2.51 25.12 6.84
C ILE A 23 -2.61 26.29 5.86
N GLN A 24 -2.56 26.04 4.56
CA GLN A 24 -2.66 27.08 3.53
C GLN A 24 -4.00 27.82 3.55
N CYS A 25 -5.09 27.13 3.90
CA CYS A 25 -6.42 27.71 4.01
C CYS A 25 -6.66 28.46 5.33
N GLY A 26 -5.70 28.45 6.26
CA GLY A 26 -5.87 29.05 7.59
C GLY A 26 -6.80 28.26 8.51
N GLU A 27 -7.02 26.97 8.23
CA GLU A 27 -7.86 26.07 9.03
C GLU A 27 -7.09 25.42 10.18
N ALA A 28 -5.76 25.35 10.07
CA ALA A 28 -4.87 24.82 11.10
C ALA A 28 -3.49 25.49 11.08
N ASP A 29 -2.85 25.64 12.24
CA ASP A 29 -1.46 26.12 12.32
C ASP A 29 -0.45 24.96 12.31
N ILE A 30 -0.82 23.83 12.93
CA ILE A 30 0.04 22.64 13.09
C ILE A 30 -0.81 21.40 12.89
N VAL A 31 -0.33 20.46 12.08
CA VAL A 31 -1.00 19.19 11.80
C VAL A 31 0.02 18.05 11.85
N ILE A 32 -0.34 16.94 12.48
CA ILE A 32 0.42 15.68 12.39
C ILE A 32 -0.15 14.87 11.22
N ALA A 33 0.70 14.47 10.29
CA ALA A 33 0.32 13.71 9.11
C ALA A 33 1.36 12.64 8.79
N GLY A 34 0.90 11.54 8.20
CA GLY A 34 1.72 10.38 7.84
C GLY A 34 0.82 9.20 7.50
N GLY A 35 1.40 8.00 7.54
CA GLY A 35 0.67 6.74 7.36
C GLY A 35 1.25 5.66 8.27
N GLN A 36 0.44 4.65 8.56
CA GLN A 36 0.86 3.44 9.24
C GLN A 36 0.22 2.23 8.58
N GLU A 37 0.86 1.07 8.69
CA GLU A 37 0.32 -0.18 8.17
C GLU A 37 0.85 -1.37 8.99
N ASN A 38 0.05 -2.42 9.11
CA ASN A 38 0.48 -3.72 9.62
C ASN A 38 -0.21 -4.87 8.85
N MET A 39 0.32 -5.15 7.66
CA MET A 39 -0.18 -6.22 6.78
C MET A 39 -0.20 -7.60 7.46
N SER A 40 0.75 -7.87 8.37
CA SER A 40 0.82 -9.16 9.10
C SER A 40 -0.38 -9.39 10.02
N ARG A 41 -1.15 -8.35 10.34
CA ARG A 41 -2.34 -8.41 11.20
C ARG A 41 -3.65 -8.28 10.42
N ALA A 42 -3.62 -8.32 9.10
CA ALA A 42 -4.83 -8.30 8.29
C ALA A 42 -5.71 -9.53 8.59
N PRO A 43 -7.01 -9.37 8.86
CA PRO A 43 -7.89 -10.47 9.16
C PRO A 43 -8.29 -11.26 7.90
N HIS A 44 -8.80 -12.47 8.12
CA HIS A 44 -9.69 -13.09 7.15
C HIS A 44 -11.14 -12.70 7.47
N VAL A 45 -11.96 -12.49 6.44
CA VAL A 45 -13.34 -12.03 6.56
C VAL A 45 -14.28 -13.08 5.97
N LEU A 46 -15.33 -13.40 6.71
CA LEU A 46 -16.43 -14.26 6.28
C LEU A 46 -17.64 -13.37 5.99
N THR A 47 -17.86 -13.04 4.71
CA THR A 47 -18.77 -11.96 4.29
C THR A 47 -20.25 -12.28 4.49
N ASP A 48 -20.62 -13.56 4.49
CA ASP A 48 -21.98 -14.07 4.70
C ASP A 48 -22.33 -14.32 6.18
N SER A 49 -21.35 -14.22 7.09
CA SER A 49 -21.51 -14.55 8.51
C SER A 49 -22.61 -13.75 9.21
N ARG A 50 -22.84 -12.49 8.81
CA ARG A 50 -23.83 -11.61 9.44
C ARG A 50 -25.26 -12.07 9.21
N THR A 51 -25.57 -12.55 8.02
CA THR A 51 -26.92 -12.99 7.62
C THR A 51 -27.09 -14.51 7.68
N GLY A 52 -25.99 -15.24 7.84
CA GLY A 52 -25.93 -16.69 7.90
C GLY A 52 -25.82 -17.32 6.51
N ALA A 53 -24.88 -18.26 6.37
CA ALA A 53 -24.81 -19.17 5.23
C ALA A 53 -25.80 -20.32 5.46
N GLN A 54 -26.80 -20.47 4.59
CA GLN A 54 -27.84 -21.49 4.78
C GLN A 54 -27.37 -22.90 4.43
N LEU A 55 -26.82 -23.08 3.22
CA LEU A 55 -26.31 -24.36 2.74
C LEU A 55 -25.29 -24.09 1.62
N GLY A 56 -24.17 -24.81 1.62
CA GLY A 56 -23.13 -24.69 0.60
C GLY A 56 -21.79 -24.24 1.17
N ASN A 57 -20.84 -23.98 0.28
CA ASN A 57 -19.51 -23.51 0.64
C ASN A 57 -19.53 -22.01 0.94
N SER A 58 -18.79 -21.61 1.98
CA SER A 58 -18.44 -20.20 2.22
C SER A 58 -16.96 -19.98 1.99
N GLN A 59 -16.60 -18.77 1.59
CA GLN A 59 -15.22 -18.36 1.35
C GLN A 59 -14.73 -17.48 2.50
N LEU A 60 -13.58 -17.83 3.09
CA LEU A 60 -12.82 -16.88 3.90
C LEU A 60 -12.02 -15.99 2.95
N VAL A 61 -12.33 -14.70 2.95
CA VAL A 61 -11.66 -13.68 2.14
C VAL A 61 -10.45 -13.18 2.91
N ASP A 62 -9.26 -13.21 2.30
CA ASP A 62 -8.08 -12.53 2.83
C ASP A 62 -8.25 -11.01 2.63
N SER A 63 -8.43 -10.25 3.71
CA SER A 63 -8.68 -8.81 3.60
C SER A 63 -7.47 -8.05 3.09
N LEU A 64 -6.24 -8.55 3.30
CA LEU A 64 -5.04 -7.90 2.78
C LEU A 64 -5.09 -7.89 1.25
N VAL A 65 -5.36 -9.06 0.68
CA VAL A 65 -5.43 -9.22 -0.77
C VAL A 65 -6.63 -8.45 -1.31
N HIS A 66 -7.82 -8.70 -0.74
CA HIS A 66 -9.07 -8.13 -1.24
C HIS A 66 -9.10 -6.60 -1.14
N ASP A 67 -8.72 -6.01 0.00
CA ASP A 67 -8.86 -4.56 0.21
C ASP A 67 -7.64 -3.76 -0.27
N GLY A 68 -6.46 -4.38 -0.33
CA GLY A 68 -5.20 -3.68 -0.60
C GLY A 68 -4.49 -4.06 -1.91
N LEU A 69 -4.68 -5.28 -2.42
CA LEU A 69 -3.86 -5.84 -3.51
C LEU A 69 -4.69 -6.39 -4.68
N TRP A 70 -6.00 -6.20 -4.69
CA TRP A 70 -6.90 -6.63 -5.75
C TRP A 70 -7.47 -5.42 -6.50
N ASP A 71 -7.45 -5.47 -7.82
CA ASP A 71 -8.04 -4.44 -8.67
C ASP A 71 -9.56 -4.63 -8.70
N ALA A 72 -10.29 -3.66 -8.14
CA ALA A 72 -11.74 -3.70 -8.04
C ALA A 72 -12.49 -3.59 -9.38
N PHE A 73 -11.81 -3.21 -10.47
CA PHE A 73 -12.44 -2.99 -11.78
C PHE A 73 -12.18 -4.14 -12.76
N ASN A 74 -11.01 -4.79 -12.65
CA ASN A 74 -10.52 -5.77 -13.61
C ASN A 74 -10.43 -7.19 -13.02
N ASP A 75 -10.74 -7.35 -11.73
CA ASP A 75 -10.80 -8.64 -11.03
C ASP A 75 -9.48 -9.46 -11.12
N TYR A 76 -8.37 -8.81 -10.81
CA TYR A 76 -7.06 -9.48 -10.69
C TYR A 76 -6.18 -8.85 -9.62
N HIS A 77 -5.11 -9.55 -9.24
CA HIS A 77 -4.09 -9.04 -8.32
C HIS A 77 -3.30 -7.88 -8.95
N ILE A 78 -2.88 -6.89 -8.16
CA ILE A 78 -2.10 -5.73 -8.64
C ILE A 78 -0.78 -6.13 -9.34
N GLY A 79 -0.24 -7.32 -9.05
CA GLY A 79 0.92 -7.85 -9.77
C GLY A 79 0.67 -8.01 -11.28
N VAL A 80 -0.58 -8.25 -11.69
CA VAL A 80 -0.97 -8.34 -13.11
C VAL A 80 -0.91 -6.99 -13.80
N THR A 81 -1.15 -5.88 -13.09
CA THR A 81 -0.97 -4.54 -13.70
C THR A 81 0.49 -4.29 -14.05
N ALA A 82 1.41 -4.74 -13.20
CA ALA A 82 2.84 -4.68 -13.49
C ALA A 82 3.22 -5.51 -14.72
N GLU A 83 2.65 -6.72 -14.88
CA GLU A 83 2.85 -7.56 -16.07
C GLU A 83 2.28 -6.91 -17.34
N ASN A 84 1.13 -6.24 -17.23
CA ASN A 84 0.53 -5.51 -18.35
C ASN A 84 1.46 -4.38 -18.82
N LEU A 85 1.99 -3.58 -17.88
CA LEU A 85 2.96 -2.53 -18.18
C LEU A 85 4.27 -3.09 -18.74
N ALA A 86 4.79 -4.18 -18.16
CA ALA A 86 6.01 -4.81 -18.65
C ALA A 86 5.87 -5.25 -20.11
N ARG A 87 4.70 -5.82 -20.48
CA ARG A 87 4.39 -6.21 -21.86
C ARG A 87 4.22 -5.00 -22.78
N GLU A 88 3.45 -3.99 -22.35
CA GLU A 88 3.15 -2.79 -23.14
C GLU A 88 4.41 -1.99 -23.47
N TYR A 89 5.30 -1.80 -22.49
CA TYR A 89 6.51 -1.00 -22.64
C TYR A 89 7.76 -1.82 -22.96
N GLY A 90 7.63 -3.14 -23.18
CA GLY A 90 8.75 -4.02 -23.54
C GLY A 90 9.82 -4.14 -22.45
N ILE A 91 9.43 -4.08 -21.18
CA ILE A 91 10.36 -4.13 -20.03
C ILE A 91 10.73 -5.59 -19.75
N SER A 92 11.87 -6.02 -20.31
CA SER A 92 12.36 -7.39 -20.15
C SER A 92 12.60 -7.78 -18.68
N ARG A 93 12.51 -9.08 -18.42
CA ARG A 93 12.85 -9.66 -17.11
C ARG A 93 14.25 -9.28 -16.63
N GLN A 94 15.22 -9.23 -17.55
CA GLN A 94 16.61 -8.88 -17.24
C GLN A 94 16.71 -7.42 -16.74
N LEU A 95 15.93 -6.50 -17.30
CA LEU A 95 15.88 -5.11 -16.83
C LEU A 95 15.23 -5.00 -15.45
N GLN A 96 14.15 -5.73 -15.22
CA GLN A 96 13.47 -5.77 -13.92
C GLN A 96 14.43 -6.32 -12.84
N ASP A 97 15.14 -7.41 -13.13
CA ASP A 97 16.11 -8.03 -12.22
C ASP A 97 17.31 -7.12 -11.96
N ALA A 98 17.84 -6.45 -12.99
CA ALA A 98 18.94 -5.50 -12.84
C ALA A 98 18.55 -4.31 -11.94
N TYR A 99 17.33 -3.81 -12.09
CA TYR A 99 16.79 -2.76 -11.23
C TYR A 99 16.65 -3.24 -9.78
N ALA A 100 16.06 -4.42 -9.56
CA ALA A 100 15.90 -5.02 -8.24
C ALA A 100 17.27 -5.23 -7.55
N LEU A 101 18.26 -5.75 -8.27
CA LEU A 101 19.63 -5.93 -7.76
C LEU A 101 20.24 -4.59 -7.33
N SER A 102 20.14 -3.56 -8.18
CA SER A 102 20.66 -2.23 -7.86
C SER A 102 19.97 -1.64 -6.63
N SER A 103 18.65 -1.82 -6.49
CA SER A 103 17.88 -1.37 -5.32
C SER A 103 18.39 -2.05 -4.03
N GLN A 104 18.56 -3.38 -4.04
CA GLN A 104 19.08 -4.14 -2.90
C GLN A 104 20.49 -3.71 -2.50
N GLN A 105 21.38 -3.50 -3.48
CA GLN A 105 22.75 -3.02 -3.23
C GLN A 105 22.76 -1.62 -2.60
N LYS A 106 21.94 -0.70 -3.12
CA LYS A 106 21.81 0.65 -2.56
C LYS A 106 21.26 0.63 -1.14
N ALA A 107 20.23 -0.18 -0.88
CA ALA A 107 19.64 -0.32 0.44
C ALA A 107 20.68 -0.83 1.45
N ARG A 108 21.42 -1.89 1.12
CA ARG A 108 22.49 -2.41 1.98
C ARG A 108 23.55 -1.35 2.28
N ALA A 109 24.05 -0.67 1.25
CA ALA A 109 25.05 0.37 1.40
C ALA A 109 24.56 1.55 2.27
N ALA A 110 23.29 1.94 2.13
CA ALA A 110 22.70 3.01 2.94
C ALA A 110 22.54 2.62 4.41
N ILE A 111 22.15 1.37 4.69
CA ILE A 111 22.08 0.82 6.05
C ILE A 111 23.48 0.76 6.68
N ASP A 112 24.47 0.24 5.96
CA ASP A 112 25.86 0.13 6.44
C ASP A 112 26.48 1.49 6.74
N ALA A 113 26.17 2.50 5.91
CA ALA A 113 26.59 3.86 6.13
C ALA A 113 25.76 4.60 7.20
N GLY A 114 24.76 3.96 7.80
CA GLY A 114 23.91 4.55 8.85
C GLY A 114 23.00 5.67 8.37
N ARG A 115 22.67 5.72 7.07
CA ARG A 115 21.90 6.83 6.46
C ARG A 115 20.46 6.94 6.96
N PHE A 116 19.91 5.87 7.50
CA PHE A 116 18.52 5.82 8.01
C PHE A 116 18.42 6.05 9.53
N LYS A 117 19.54 6.35 10.21
CA LYS A 117 19.55 6.50 11.68
C LYS A 117 18.64 7.63 12.17
N ASP A 118 18.56 8.72 11.41
CA ASP A 118 17.84 9.92 11.86
C ASP A 118 16.32 9.83 11.62
N GLU A 119 15.87 8.95 10.72
CA GLU A 119 14.45 8.78 10.38
C GLU A 119 13.78 7.59 11.07
N ILE A 120 14.55 6.69 11.70
CA ILE A 120 14.04 5.55 12.48
C ILE A 120 14.00 5.92 13.97
N VAL A 121 12.84 5.77 14.60
CA VAL A 121 12.59 6.05 16.04
C VAL A 121 12.64 4.77 16.87
#